data_AF-A0A1S3L3C0-F1
#
_entry.id   AF-A0A1S3L3C0-F1
#
_cell.length_a   1.000
_cell.length_b   1.000
_cell.length_c   1.000
_cell.angle_alpha   90.00
_cell.angle_beta   90.00
_cell.angle_gamma   90.00
#
_symmetry.space_group_name_H-M   'P 1'
#
loop_
_entity.id
_entity.type
_entity.pdbx_description
1 polymer ?
#
loop_
_entity_poly.entity_id
_entity_poly.type
_entity_poly.pdbx_seq_one_letter_code
_entity_poly.pdbx_strand_id
1 'polypeptide(L)'
;MRVLVDARDKLGIRWQNSENEKHGMFVMSFEGRGGVAVEPIEFQLYGLALDALWRDSGIQDAYARRSEFQLSESVKYFLDNLDRIGQPVSGRSFFTFNL
;
A
#
# COMPACT_ATOMS: atom_id res chain seq x y z
N MET A 1 4.23 2.52 1.33
CA MET A 1 3.67 2.07 2.61
C MET A 1 4.72 1.51 3.57
N ARG A 2 5.56 0.53 3.19
CA ARG A 2 6.62 -0.02 4.08
C ARG A 2 7.46 1.06 4.79
N VAL A 3 7.91 2.08 4.04
CA VAL A 3 8.65 3.23 4.60
C VAL A 3 7.84 3.98 5.67
N LEU A 4 6.52 4.14 5.49
CA LEU A 4 5.67 4.82 6.47
C LEU A 4 5.46 3.98 7.72
N VAL A 5 5.31 2.66 7.58
CA VAL A 5 5.21 1.73 8.72
C VAL A 5 6.50 1.76 9.54
N ASP A 6 7.65 1.67 8.86
CA ASP A 6 8.98 1.75 9.50
C ASP A 6 9.24 3.12 10.14
N ALA A 7 8.87 4.21 9.46
CA ALA A 7 8.97 5.56 10.02
C ALA A 7 8.09 5.73 11.26
N ARG A 8 6.85 5.23 11.25
CA ARG A 8 5.94 5.24 12.40
C ARG A 8 6.61 4.62 13.63
N ASP A 9 7.18 3.42 13.45
CA ASP A 9 7.90 2.71 14.52
C ASP A 9 9.12 3.51 15.03
N LYS A 10 9.98 3.99 14.12
CA LYS A 10 11.19 4.76 14.47
C LYS A 10 10.89 6.09 15.15
N LEU A 11 9.77 6.72 14.80
CA LEU A 11 9.29 7.96 15.38
C LEU A 11 8.52 7.74 16.70
N GLY A 12 8.31 6.49 17.12
CA GLY A 12 7.58 6.16 18.33
C GLY A 12 6.08 6.46 18.26
N ILE A 13 5.52 6.57 17.05
CA ILE A 13 4.11 6.88 16.83
C ILE A 13 3.29 5.60 17.06
N ARG A 14 2.24 5.70 17.88
CA ARG A 14 1.32 4.58 18.13
C ARG A 14 0.31 4.45 17.00
N TRP A 15 -0.13 3.23 16.74
CA TRP A 15 -1.28 2.97 15.89
C TRP A 15 -2.53 3.64 16.46
N GLN A 16 -3.39 4.16 15.59
CA GLN A 16 -4.74 4.54 15.99
C GLN A 16 -5.58 3.29 16.28
N ASN A 17 -5.53 2.31 15.36
CA ASN A 17 -6.15 1.01 15.53
C ASN A 17 -5.06 -0.05 15.73
N SER A 18 -5.04 -0.74 16.87
CA SER A 18 -4.06 -1.79 17.15
C SER A 18 -4.13 -2.96 16.16
N GLU A 19 -5.27 -3.20 15.51
CA GLU A 19 -5.38 -4.22 14.46
C GLU A 19 -4.50 -3.91 13.24
N ASN A 20 -4.16 -2.64 13.01
CA ASN A 20 -3.26 -2.23 11.93
C ASN A 20 -1.83 -2.73 12.10
N GLU A 21 -1.45 -3.20 13.28
CA GLU A 21 -0.18 -3.92 13.47
C GLU A 21 -0.09 -5.14 12.54
N LYS A 22 -1.18 -5.91 12.39
CA LYS A 22 -1.22 -7.08 11.51
C LYS A 22 -1.10 -6.68 10.04
N HIS A 23 -1.77 -5.60 9.64
CA HIS A 23 -1.66 -5.04 8.29
C HIS A 23 -0.24 -4.52 8.01
N GLY A 24 0.39 -3.87 8.99
CA GLY A 24 1.77 -3.41 8.91
C GLY A 24 2.75 -4.56 8.74
N MET A 25 2.62 -5.61 9.55
CA MET A 25 3.41 -6.84 9.42
C MET A 25 3.25 -7.49 8.04
N PHE A 26 2.01 -7.60 7.55
CA PHE A 26 1.71 -8.16 6.23
C PHE A 26 2.34 -7.35 5.10
N VAL A 27 2.28 -6.02 5.17
CA VAL A 27 2.90 -5.15 4.16
C VAL A 27 4.43 -5.22 4.22
N MET A 28 5.01 -5.41 5.41
CA MET A 28 6.45 -5.56 5.61
C MET A 28 6.99 -6.92 5.16
N SER A 29 6.21 -7.99 5.31
CA SER A 29 6.58 -9.34 4.86
C SER A 29 6.44 -9.53 3.35
N PHE A 30 5.69 -8.65 2.67
CA PHE A 30 5.56 -8.66 1.23
C PHE A 30 6.87 -8.21 0.56
N GLU A 31 7.69 -9.17 0.19
CA GLU A 31 8.79 -9.01 -0.75
C GLU A 31 8.31 -9.55 -2.10
N GLY A 32 8.32 -8.70 -3.14
CA GLY A 32 8.04 -9.16 -4.49
C GLY A 32 8.96 -10.33 -4.79
N ARG A 33 8.40 -11.54 -4.86
CA ARG A 33 9.17 -12.79 -4.98
C ARG A 33 9.90 -12.79 -6.31
N GLY A 34 11.09 -12.19 -6.40
CA GLY A 34 12.04 -12.30 -7.51
C GLY A 34 11.43 -12.45 -8.92
N GLY A 35 10.54 -11.53 -9.33
CA GLY A 35 9.93 -11.56 -10.67
C GLY A 35 8.74 -12.50 -10.88
N VAL A 36 8.24 -13.17 -9.82
CA VAL A 36 6.97 -13.91 -9.84
C VAL A 36 5.81 -12.93 -9.82
N ALA A 37 4.85 -13.13 -10.73
CA ALA A 37 3.62 -12.34 -10.76
C ALA A 37 2.85 -12.50 -9.45
N VAL A 38 2.36 -11.38 -8.92
CA VAL A 38 1.49 -11.38 -7.74
C VAL A 38 0.13 -11.93 -8.17
N GLU A 39 -0.35 -12.96 -7.47
CA GLU A 39 -1.67 -13.53 -7.76
C GLU A 39 -2.76 -12.47 -7.51
N PRO A 40 -3.87 -12.44 -8.27
CA PRO A 40 -4.92 -11.44 -8.10
C PRO A 40 -5.47 -11.35 -6.67
N ILE A 41 -5.57 -12.49 -5.98
CA ILE A 41 -6.03 -12.54 -4.59
C ILE A 41 -5.01 -11.94 -3.61
N GLU A 42 -3.71 -12.16 -3.84
CA GLU A 42 -2.64 -11.57 -3.03
C GLU A 42 -2.63 -10.05 -3.22
N PHE A 43 -2.82 -9.57 -4.46
CA PHE A 43 -2.92 -8.15 -4.77
C PHE A 43 -4.14 -7.51 -4.09
N GLN A 44 -5.29 -8.18 -4.08
CA GLN A 44 -6.50 -7.68 -3.42
C GLN A 44 -6.33 -7.56 -1.90
N LEU A 45 -5.74 -8.57 -1.25
CA LEU A 45 -5.41 -8.54 0.18
C LEU A 45 -4.41 -7.42 0.50
N TYR A 46 -3.43 -7.20 -0.38
CA TYR A 46 -2.48 -6.10 -0.26
C TYR A 46 -3.18 -4.75 -0.35
N GLY A 47 -4.08 -4.56 -1.32
CA GLY A 47 -4.88 -3.35 -1.47
C GLY A 47 -5.68 -3.01 -0.19
N LEU A 48 -6.36 -3.99 0.38
CA LEU A 48 -7.12 -3.82 1.63
C LEU A 48 -6.22 -3.40 2.81
N ALA A 49 -5.05 -4.03 2.94
CA ALA A 49 -4.09 -3.66 3.97
C ALA A 49 -3.53 -2.24 3.76
N LEU A 50 -3.27 -1.84 2.52
CA LEU A 50 -2.81 -0.50 2.20
C LEU A 50 -3.85 0.56 2.53
N ASP A 51 -5.14 0.33 2.22
CA ASP A 51 -6.23 1.25 2.56
C ASP A 51 -6.41 1.39 4.08
N ALA A 52 -6.44 0.26 4.80
CA ALA A 52 -6.55 0.26 6.26
C ALA A 52 -5.41 1.02 6.94
N LEU A 53 -4.17 0.82 6.47
CA LEU A 53 -3.01 1.54 6.97
C LEU A 53 -3.03 3.01 6.60
N TRP A 54 -3.44 3.38 5.38
CA TRP A 54 -3.49 4.78 4.96
C TRP A 54 -4.51 5.58 5.76
N ARG A 55 -5.61 4.95 6.20
CA ARG A 55 -6.62 5.58 7.05
C ARG A 55 -6.22 5.74 8.52
N ASP A 56 -5.13 5.11 8.96
CA ASP A 56 -4.65 5.19 10.35
C ASP A 56 -3.99 6.55 10.63
N SER A 57 -4.40 7.22 11.71
CA SER A 57 -3.82 8.52 12.08
C SER A 57 -2.32 8.43 12.38
N GLY A 58 -1.82 7.31 12.90
CA GLY A 58 -0.39 7.12 13.15
C GLY A 58 0.44 7.08 11.86
N ILE A 59 -0.13 6.54 10.78
CA ILE A 59 0.49 6.57 9.45
C ILE A 59 0.40 7.97 8.83
N GLN A 60 -0.73 8.67 9.01
CA GLN A 60 -0.87 10.06 8.56
C GLN A 60 0.12 10.99 9.28
N ASP A 61 0.34 10.80 10.58
CA ASP A 61 1.32 11.54 11.38
C ASP A 61 2.76 11.26 10.90
N ALA A 62 3.08 10.00 10.59
CA ALA A 62 4.36 9.65 9.97
C ALA A 62 4.52 10.33 8.59
N TYR A 63 3.47 10.36 7.77
CA TYR A 63 3.47 11.02 6.47
C TYR A 63 3.61 12.55 6.56
N ALA A 64 3.02 13.18 7.59
CA ALA A 64 3.21 14.61 7.85
C ALA A 64 4.68 14.95 8.10
N ARG A 65 5.43 14.02 8.71
CA ARG A 65 6.87 14.11 9.01
C ARG A 65 7.75 13.53 7.90
N ARG A 66 7.22 13.34 6.68
CA ARG A 66 7.97 12.77 5.54
C ARG A 66 9.24 13.51 5.15
N SER A 67 9.43 14.76 5.58
CA SER A 67 10.71 15.48 5.38
C SER A 67 11.88 14.90 6.17
N GLU A 68 11.62 14.05 7.17
CA GLU A 68 12.63 13.41 8.01
C GLU A 68 13.20 12.11 7.40
N PHE A 69 12.63 11.62 6.30
CA PHE A 69 13.05 10.38 5.64
C PHE A 69 12.81 10.42 4.12
N GLN A 70 13.36 9.46 3.39
CA GLN A 70 13.19 9.39 1.95
C GLN A 70 11.83 8.76 1.61
N LEU A 71 10.88 9.60 1.19
CA LEU A 71 9.57 9.17 0.70
C LEU A 71 9.25 9.89 -0.62
N SER A 72 8.92 9.12 -1.66
CA SER A 72 8.53 9.70 -2.95
C SER A 72 7.26 10.55 -2.83
N GLU A 73 7.23 11.73 -3.45
CA GLU A 73 6.07 12.63 -3.46
C GLU A 73 4.84 11.99 -4.08
N SER A 74 5.05 11.08 -5.05
CA SER A 74 3.98 10.34 -5.71
C SER A 74 3.22 9.41 -4.77
N VAL A 75 3.78 9.03 -3.61
CA VAL A 75 3.17 8.07 -2.67
C VAL A 75 1.79 8.53 -2.24
N LYS A 76 1.60 9.83 -1.97
CA LYS A 76 0.28 10.36 -1.58
C LYS A 76 -0.74 10.17 -2.69
N TYR A 77 -0.37 10.53 -3.91
CA TYR A 77 -1.25 10.36 -5.06
C TYR A 77 -1.65 8.90 -5.26
N PHE A 78 -0.69 7.97 -5.16
CA PHE A 78 -0.97 6.54 -5.26
C PHE A 78 -1.91 6.05 -4.16
N LEU A 79 -1.66 6.42 -2.90
CA LEU A 79 -2.46 5.96 -1.76
C LEU A 79 -3.86 6.57 -1.74
N ASP A 80 -4.01 7.84 -2.10
CA ASP A 80 -5.32 8.50 -2.22
C ASP A 80 -6.18 7.93 -3.37
N ASN A 81 -5.56 7.27 -4.34
CA ASN A 81 -6.22 6.70 -5.51
C ASN A 81 -6.20 5.16 -5.52
N LEU A 82 -5.96 4.53 -4.37
CA LEU A 82 -5.85 3.06 -4.25
C LEU A 82 -7.06 2.35 -4.87
N ASP A 83 -8.27 2.80 -4.58
CA ASP A 83 -9.50 2.20 -5.12
C ASP A 83 -9.56 2.24 -6.65
N ARG A 84 -9.06 3.32 -7.26
CA ARG A 84 -9.04 3.49 -8.72
C ARG A 84 -7.98 2.61 -9.37
N ILE A 85 -6.82 2.46 -8.71
CA ILE A 85 -5.67 1.71 -9.23
C ILE A 85 -5.85 0.21 -9.00
N GLY A 86 -6.53 -0.18 -7.92
CA GLY A 86 -6.79 -1.56 -7.54
C GLY A 86 -7.92 -2.22 -8.33
N GLN A 87 -8.71 -1.46 -9.09
CA GLN A 87 -9.74 -2.02 -9.95
C GLN A 87 -9.10 -2.79 -11.12
N PRO A 88 -9.48 -4.05 -11.37
CA PRO A 88 -9.14 -4.70 -12.61
C PRO A 88 -9.75 -3.86 -13.74
N VAL A 89 -8.92 -3.50 -14.73
CA VAL A 89 -9.36 -2.79 -15.93
C VAL A 89 -10.45 -3.61 -16.65
N SER A 90 -11.69 -3.38 -16.26
CA SER A 90 -12.87 -3.96 -16.89
C SER A 90 -13.11 -3.19 -18.18
N GLY A 91 -12.36 -3.52 -19.24
CA GLY A 91 -12.41 -2.71 -20.45
C GLY A 91 -11.43 -3.00 -21.57
N ARG A 92 -10.76 -4.16 -21.63
CA ARG A 92 -10.27 -4.67 -22.91
C ARG A 92 -10.94 -6.00 -23.20
N SER A 93 -12.10 -5.91 -23.85
CA SER A 93 -12.54 -6.97 -24.76
C SER A 93 -11.34 -7.41 -25.56
N PHE A 94 -10.98 -8.67 -25.44
CA PHE A 94 -10.16 -9.38 -26.40
C PHE A 94 -10.91 -9.36 -27.73
N PHE A 95 -10.83 -8.25 -28.47
CA PHE A 95 -11.07 -8.29 -29.90
C PHE A 95 -9.88 -9.05 -30.48
N THR A 96 -10.19 -10.28 -30.86
CA THR A 96 -9.48 -11.07 -31.85
C THR A 96 -8.77 -10.19 -32.87
N PHE A 97 -7.44 -10.13 -32.80
CA PHE A 97 -6.65 -9.96 -34.01
C PHE A 97 -6.43 -11.35 -34.57
N ASN A 98 -7.31 -11.72 -35.51
CA ASN A 98 -6.91 -12.62 -36.57
C ASN A 98 -5.78 -11.92 -37.35
N LEU A 99 -4.63 -12.56 -37.38
CA LEU A 99 -3.72 -12.55 -38.52
C LEU A 99 -3.09 -13.93 -38.60
#